data_AF-A0A0R3Q5L8-F1
#
_entry.id   AF-A0A0R3Q5L8-F1
#
_cell.length_a   1.000
_cell.length_b   1.000
_cell.length_c   1.000
_cell.angle_alpha   90.00
_cell.angle_beta   90.00
_cell.angle_gamma   90.00
#
_symmetry.space_group_name_H-M   'P 1'
#
loop_
_entity.id
_entity.type
_entity.pdbx_description
1 polymer ?
#
loop_
_entity_poly.entity_id
_entity_poly.type
_entity_poly.pdbx_seq_one_letter_code
_entity_poly.pdbx_strand_id
1 'polypeptide(L)'
;MADVARPDPISWQHPVESNEGDPCSSNDTSVPEELALLADKYTFNFGEQKSLQKDVIKLKKKIRVSCNKQMRIKQGYVQMQKVTKERKQSDFLKKEIRDLSDQISDMKDDLQTLDMYDSGAFDDGDDVNGIPNSPSEEALAADGSSDGAALEINTDNTETVTNSRLASLQKELDKEMKVKDGLERFLAIGQTSRKLQDESKSMLFDSKAKIALLRMQIEKMQRQEQVGAGLSGVYHTKIFLQVFNLLFLYIFE
;
A
#
# COMPACT_ATOMS: atom_id res chain seq x y z
N MET A 1 76.84 -25.88 -29.83
CA MET A 1 76.91 -27.34 -30.08
C MET A 1 76.62 -28.04 -28.76
N ALA A 2 75.63 -28.95 -28.77
CA ALA A 2 75.24 -29.95 -27.75
C ALA A 2 74.85 -29.42 -26.36
N ASP A 3 73.59 -29.41 -25.90
CA ASP A 3 72.66 -30.53 -25.63
C ASP A 3 73.29 -31.69 -24.84
N VAL A 4 72.83 -31.93 -23.62
CA VAL A 4 72.35 -33.22 -23.11
C VAL A 4 71.76 -33.02 -21.70
N ALA A 5 70.48 -33.41 -21.59
CA ALA A 5 69.69 -33.52 -20.39
C ALA A 5 70.18 -34.60 -19.40
N ARG A 6 69.82 -34.44 -18.11
CA ARG A 6 69.72 -35.54 -17.13
C ARG A 6 68.62 -35.23 -16.11
N PRO A 7 67.63 -36.12 -15.89
CA PRO A 7 66.52 -35.88 -14.96
C PRO A 7 66.67 -36.61 -13.60
N ASP A 8 65.92 -36.08 -12.62
CA ASP A 8 65.33 -36.71 -11.41
C ASP A 8 66.23 -37.04 -10.19
N PRO A 9 65.71 -37.00 -8.93
CA PRO A 9 64.34 -37.37 -8.57
C PRO A 9 63.55 -36.51 -7.56
N ILE A 10 62.24 -36.57 -7.79
CA ILE A 10 61.08 -36.38 -6.92
C ILE A 10 61.37 -36.53 -5.42
N SER A 11 61.17 -35.44 -4.65
CA SER A 11 60.97 -35.50 -3.20
C SER A 11 59.52 -35.15 -2.87
N TRP A 12 58.73 -36.16 -2.51
CA TRP A 12 57.41 -36.00 -1.92
C TRP A 12 57.55 -35.50 -0.48
N GLN A 13 57.23 -34.23 -0.22
CA GLN A 13 56.81 -33.77 1.11
C GLN A 13 55.70 -32.71 0.95
N HIS A 14 54.48 -33.09 1.33
CA HIS A 14 53.41 -32.19 1.76
C HIS A 14 53.64 -31.82 3.24
N PRO A 15 53.25 -30.61 3.65
CA PRO A 15 51.94 -30.40 4.30
C PRO A 15 51.20 -29.20 3.68
N VAL A 16 49.91 -29.28 3.27
CA VAL A 16 48.71 -29.05 4.12
C VAL A 16 48.97 -27.83 5.03
N GLU A 17 48.46 -26.63 4.76
CA GLU A 17 47.05 -26.27 4.96
C GLU A 17 46.80 -24.80 4.52
N SER A 18 45.69 -24.58 3.81
CA SER A 18 44.71 -23.47 3.93
C SER A 18 45.15 -21.98 3.95
N ASN A 19 44.79 -21.24 2.90
CA ASN A 19 43.73 -20.20 2.86
C ASN A 19 43.95 -19.34 1.59
N GLU A 20 43.14 -19.40 0.52
CA GLU A 20 41.76 -18.89 0.43
C GLU A 20 41.63 -17.61 1.25
N GLY A 21 41.72 -16.42 0.67
CA GLY A 21 41.06 -15.91 -0.52
C GLY A 21 40.76 -14.47 -0.12
N ASP A 22 41.12 -13.49 -0.93
CA ASP A 22 40.70 -12.10 -0.69
C ASP A 22 39.17 -12.04 -0.72
N PRO A 23 38.48 -11.80 0.40
CA PRO A 23 37.10 -11.39 0.34
C PRO A 23 37.16 -9.86 0.22
N CYS A 24 37.06 -9.35 -1.00
CA CYS A 24 36.48 -8.04 -1.19
C CYS A 24 35.03 -8.11 -0.67
N SER A 25 34.83 -7.93 0.63
CA SER A 25 33.51 -7.75 1.24
C SER A 25 33.56 -6.49 2.08
N SER A 26 33.68 -5.37 1.39
CA SER A 26 33.14 -4.11 1.88
C SER A 26 31.63 -4.17 1.78
N ASN A 27 30.98 -4.91 2.68
CA ASN A 27 29.58 -4.63 3.03
C ASN A 27 29.58 -3.35 3.87
N ASP A 28 29.89 -2.23 3.20
CA ASP A 28 29.62 -0.92 3.74
C ASP A 28 28.10 -0.82 3.77
N THR A 29 27.50 -0.92 4.96
CA THR A 29 26.05 -0.77 5.20
C THR A 29 25.63 0.69 4.99
N SER A 30 26.03 1.25 3.85
CA SER A 30 25.81 2.62 3.47
C SER A 30 24.42 2.73 2.86
N VAL A 31 23.70 3.76 3.26
CA VAL A 31 22.38 4.09 2.71
C VAL A 31 22.51 4.20 1.19
N PRO A 32 21.68 3.51 0.39
CA PRO A 32 21.66 3.65 -1.07
C PRO A 32 21.68 5.11 -1.50
N GLU A 33 22.49 5.45 -2.52
CA GLU A 33 22.73 6.83 -2.96
C GLU A 33 21.41 7.58 -3.22
N GLU A 34 20.45 6.92 -3.86
CA GLU A 34 19.13 7.46 -4.14
C GLU A 34 18.34 7.83 -2.86
N LEU A 35 18.45 7.00 -1.81
CA LEU A 35 17.84 7.28 -0.50
C LEU A 35 18.53 8.43 0.21
N ALA A 36 19.85 8.56 0.09
CA ALA A 36 20.60 9.69 0.64
C ALA A 36 20.19 11.01 -0.03
N LEU A 37 20.06 11.02 -1.37
CA LEU A 37 19.58 12.19 -2.12
C LEU A 37 18.16 12.60 -1.72
N LEU A 38 17.26 11.62 -1.54
CA LEU A 38 15.91 11.89 -1.03
C LEU A 38 15.93 12.42 0.40
N ALA A 39 16.77 11.86 1.26
CA ALA A 39 16.90 12.34 2.64
C ALA A 39 17.37 13.80 2.68
N ASP A 40 18.37 14.18 1.89
CA ASP A 40 18.81 15.57 1.77
C ASP A 40 17.71 16.49 1.22
N LYS A 41 17.05 16.09 0.13
CA LYS A 41 15.93 16.82 -0.49
C LYS A 41 14.82 17.14 0.52
N TYR A 42 14.57 16.23 1.46
CA TYR A 42 13.54 16.37 2.49
C TYR A 42 14.08 16.74 3.86
N THR A 43 15.36 17.12 3.98
CA THR A 43 16.01 17.47 5.25
C THR A 43 15.77 16.41 6.32
N PHE A 44 16.00 15.15 5.95
CA PHE A 44 15.82 13.96 6.78
C PHE A 44 17.20 13.34 7.03
N ASN A 45 17.38 12.78 8.23
CA ASN A 45 18.64 12.14 8.60
C ASN A 45 18.34 10.67 8.94
N PHE A 46 19.07 9.75 8.32
CA PHE A 46 19.07 8.34 8.72
C PHE A 46 19.77 8.18 10.08
N GLY A 47 19.26 7.30 10.93
CA GLY A 47 19.86 7.01 12.22
C GLY A 47 20.92 5.92 12.12
N GLU A 48 22.08 6.11 12.77
CA GLU A 48 23.21 5.17 12.77
C GLU A 48 22.90 3.77 13.36
N GLN A 49 21.77 3.59 14.08
CA GLN A 49 21.47 2.39 14.88
C GLN A 49 20.04 1.85 14.66
N LYS A 50 19.36 2.19 13.54
CA LYS A 50 17.99 1.73 13.25
C LYS A 50 17.95 0.97 11.93
N SER A 51 17.07 -0.04 11.85
CA SER A 51 16.74 -0.71 10.59
C SER A 51 16.43 0.33 9.52
N LEU A 52 17.17 0.29 8.40
CA LEU A 52 17.03 1.18 7.24
C LEU A 52 15.56 1.32 6.82
N GLN A 53 14.82 0.21 6.85
CA GLN A 53 13.39 0.15 6.55
C GLN A 53 12.57 1.08 7.46
N LYS A 54 12.86 1.12 8.77
CA LYS A 54 12.15 2.03 9.70
C LYS A 54 12.39 3.49 9.36
N ASP A 55 13.57 3.84 8.86
CA ASP A 55 13.89 5.21 8.46
C ASP A 55 13.30 5.55 7.08
N VAL A 56 13.26 4.61 6.14
CA VAL A 56 12.50 4.72 4.88
C VAL A 56 11.02 4.99 5.16
N ILE A 57 10.39 4.27 6.10
CA ILE A 57 8.98 4.51 6.50
C ILE A 57 8.79 5.93 7.04
N LYS A 58 9.73 6.44 7.85
CA LYS A 58 9.66 7.82 8.38
C LYS A 58 9.83 8.86 7.28
N LEU A 59 10.80 8.66 6.39
CA LEU A 59 11.03 9.53 5.24
C LEU A 59 9.77 9.57 4.35
N LYS A 60 9.21 8.41 4.02
CA LYS A 60 7.94 8.27 3.29
C LYS A 60 6.79 9.04 3.97
N LYS A 61 6.65 8.92 5.30
CA LYS A 61 5.67 9.69 6.07
C LYS A 61 5.90 11.20 5.94
N LYS A 62 7.16 11.65 6.01
CA LYS A 62 7.53 13.07 5.84
C LYS A 62 7.14 13.58 4.45
N ILE A 63 7.47 12.83 3.40
CA ILE A 63 7.12 13.19 2.01
C ILE A 63 5.60 13.23 1.82
N ARG A 64 4.84 12.25 2.34
CA ARG A 64 3.37 12.26 2.27
C ARG A 64 2.76 13.50 2.92
N VAL A 65 3.23 13.89 4.09
CA VAL A 65 2.75 15.11 4.78
C VAL A 65 3.03 16.35 3.92
N SER A 66 4.23 16.46 3.37
CA SER A 66 4.60 17.57 2.50
C SER A 66 3.79 17.58 1.19
N CYS A 67 3.56 16.40 0.58
CA CYS A 67 2.78 16.26 -0.66
C CYS A 67 1.33 16.71 -0.45
N ASN A 68 0.72 16.29 0.66
CA ASN A 68 -0.61 16.75 1.06
C ASN A 68 -0.66 18.26 1.25
N LYS A 69 0.38 18.86 1.84
CA LYS A 69 0.48 20.32 1.98
C LYS A 69 0.49 21.00 0.61
N GLN A 70 1.29 20.52 -0.35
CA GLN A 70 1.30 21.07 -1.70
C GLN A 70 -0.03 20.90 -2.43
N MET A 71 -0.70 19.76 -2.26
CA MET A 71 -2.06 19.55 -2.80
C MET A 71 -3.06 20.58 -2.25
N ARG A 72 -3.01 20.88 -0.94
CA ARG A 72 -3.90 21.88 -0.32
C ARG A 72 -3.60 23.29 -0.81
N ILE A 73 -2.33 23.64 -0.96
CA ILE A 73 -1.92 24.93 -1.52
C ILE A 73 -2.42 25.07 -2.96
N LYS A 74 -2.18 24.05 -3.81
CA LYS A 74 -2.69 24.01 -5.19
C LYS A 74 -4.21 24.18 -5.26
N GLN A 75 -4.96 23.50 -4.39
CA GLN A 75 -6.42 23.68 -4.30
C GLN A 75 -6.80 25.15 -3.98
N GLY A 76 -6.06 25.79 -3.08
CA GLY A 76 -6.22 27.23 -2.79
C GLY A 76 -5.98 28.11 -4.02
N TYR A 77 -4.90 27.87 -4.77
CA TYR A 77 -4.61 28.59 -6.02
C TYR A 77 -5.69 28.37 -7.09
N VAL A 78 -6.17 27.13 -7.26
CA VAL A 78 -7.28 26.80 -8.18
C VAL A 78 -8.55 27.55 -7.79
N GLN A 79 -8.86 27.62 -6.49
CA GLN A 79 -10.05 28.34 -6.03
C GLN A 79 -9.92 29.85 -6.21
N MET A 80 -8.72 30.41 -5.96
CA MET A 80 -8.42 31.82 -6.19
C MET A 80 -8.52 32.17 -7.68
N GLN A 81 -8.00 31.31 -8.57
CA GLN A 81 -8.08 31.50 -10.01
C GLN A 81 -9.53 31.63 -10.52
N LYS A 82 -10.47 30.87 -9.95
CA LYS A 82 -11.89 30.92 -10.35
C LYS A 82 -12.53 32.30 -10.12
N VAL A 83 -12.06 33.03 -9.10
CA VAL A 83 -12.63 34.33 -8.71
C VAL A 83 -11.81 35.52 -9.21
N THR A 84 -10.58 35.28 -9.67
CA THR A 84 -9.71 36.31 -10.24
C THR A 84 -10.11 36.69 -11.66
N LYS A 85 -10.39 37.98 -11.88
CA LYS A 85 -10.74 38.55 -13.19
C LYS A 85 -9.57 39.25 -13.88
N GLU A 86 -8.58 39.71 -13.12
CA GLU A 86 -7.42 40.40 -13.68
C GLU A 86 -6.53 39.43 -14.45
N ARG A 87 -6.21 39.76 -15.70
CA ARG A 87 -5.43 38.89 -16.59
C ARG A 87 -4.05 38.56 -16.04
N LYS A 88 -3.29 39.56 -15.59
CA LYS A 88 -1.93 39.36 -15.06
C LYS A 88 -1.92 38.43 -13.86
N GLN A 89 -2.84 38.65 -12.91
CA GLN A 89 -3.00 37.80 -11.75
C GLN A 89 -3.45 36.38 -12.15
N SER A 90 -4.39 36.25 -13.09
CA SER A 90 -4.83 34.94 -13.61
C SER A 90 -3.67 34.14 -14.21
N ASP A 91 -2.80 34.79 -15.00
CA ASP A 91 -1.64 34.15 -15.62
C ASP A 91 -0.58 33.73 -14.59
N PHE A 92 -0.35 34.56 -13.56
CA PHE A 92 0.48 34.19 -12.41
C PHE A 92 -0.08 32.95 -11.69
N LEU A 93 -1.39 32.92 -11.38
CA LEU A 93 -2.03 31.79 -10.73
C LEU A 93 -1.93 30.50 -11.57
N LYS A 94 -2.06 30.60 -12.90
CA LYS A 94 -1.87 29.45 -13.81
C LYS A 94 -0.46 28.89 -13.72
N LYS A 95 0.54 29.76 -13.64
CA LYS A 95 1.94 29.35 -13.47
C LYS A 95 2.13 28.62 -12.16
N GLU A 96 1.71 29.21 -11.03
CA GLU A 96 1.82 28.58 -9.71
C GLU A 96 1.09 27.23 -9.63
N ILE A 97 -0.09 27.11 -10.25
CA ILE A 97 -0.81 25.81 -10.31
C ILE A 97 -0.01 24.77 -11.08
N ARG A 98 0.68 25.16 -12.17
CA ARG A 98 1.53 24.25 -12.95
C ARG A 98 2.75 23.83 -12.12
N ASP A 99 3.48 24.81 -11.57
CA ASP A 99 4.68 24.57 -10.76
C ASP A 99 4.37 23.65 -9.56
N LEU A 100 3.22 23.87 -8.88
CA LEU A 100 2.75 22.98 -7.81
C LEU A 100 2.33 21.59 -8.32
N SER A 101 1.83 21.48 -9.55
CA SER A 101 1.47 20.18 -10.14
C SER A 101 2.71 19.35 -10.42
N ASP A 102 3.74 19.98 -10.98
CA ASP A 102 5.02 19.36 -11.29
C ASP A 102 5.69 18.92 -9.97
N GLN A 103 5.74 19.79 -8.97
CA GLN A 103 6.25 19.44 -7.64
C GLN A 103 5.49 18.26 -7.01
N ILE A 104 4.15 18.21 -7.12
CA ILE A 104 3.37 17.06 -6.61
C ILE A 104 3.70 15.77 -7.36
N SER A 105 4.00 15.85 -8.66
CA SER A 105 4.42 14.69 -9.45
C SER A 105 5.76 14.17 -8.96
N ASP A 106 6.76 15.04 -8.85
CA ASP A 106 8.10 14.67 -8.35
C ASP A 106 8.02 14.01 -6.97
N MET A 107 7.17 14.54 -6.08
CA MET A 107 6.97 13.97 -4.74
C MET A 107 6.30 12.60 -4.76
N LYS A 108 5.50 12.27 -5.77
CA LYS A 108 4.91 10.94 -5.95
C LYS A 108 5.92 9.96 -6.52
N ASP A 109 6.75 10.42 -7.43
CA ASP A 109 7.84 9.62 -8.00
C ASP A 109 8.85 9.27 -6.90
N ASP A 110 9.21 10.23 -6.04
CA ASP A 110 10.05 9.98 -4.85
C ASP A 110 9.41 8.95 -3.89
N LEU A 111 8.08 8.97 -3.73
CA LEU A 111 7.37 7.97 -2.91
C LEU A 111 7.42 6.58 -3.53
N GLN A 112 7.34 6.48 -4.87
CA GLN A 112 7.45 5.23 -5.60
C GLN A 112 8.86 4.65 -5.47
N THR A 113 9.90 5.49 -5.55
CA THR A 113 11.28 5.09 -5.23
C THR A 113 11.33 4.46 -3.83
N LEU A 114 10.76 5.11 -2.82
CA LEU A 114 10.78 4.59 -1.44
C LEU A 114 9.99 3.28 -1.26
N ASP A 115 8.93 3.04 -2.05
CA ASP A 115 8.14 1.80 -1.99
C ASP A 115 8.99 0.55 -2.32
N MET A 116 10.03 0.71 -3.14
CA MET A 116 10.97 -0.37 -3.50
C MET A 116 11.82 -0.82 -2.31
N TYR A 117 12.22 0.11 -1.45
CA TYR A 117 13.04 -0.16 -0.26
C TYR A 117 12.20 -0.50 0.97
N ASP A 118 10.93 -0.09 1.00
CA ASP A 118 9.97 -0.45 2.07
C ASP A 118 9.58 -1.94 2.01
N SER A 119 9.56 -2.53 0.82
CA SER A 119 9.08 -3.90 0.56
C SER A 119 10.15 -5.00 0.71
N GLY A 120 11.40 -4.64 1.07
CA GLY A 120 12.46 -5.62 1.33
C GLY A 120 13.01 -6.36 0.10
N ALA A 121 12.81 -5.83 -1.12
CA ALA A 121 13.20 -6.49 -2.37
C ALA A 121 14.72 -6.52 -2.66
N PHE A 122 15.57 -6.33 -1.64
CA PHE A 122 17.03 -6.49 -1.71
C PHE A 122 17.54 -7.69 -0.91
N ASP A 123 16.64 -8.50 -0.36
CA ASP A 123 16.98 -9.79 0.26
C ASP A 123 17.10 -10.87 -0.83
N ASP A 124 18.12 -10.75 -1.68
CA ASP A 124 18.60 -11.86 -2.51
C ASP A 124 19.68 -12.62 -1.73
N GLY A 125 19.22 -13.63 -0.97
CA GLY A 125 19.97 -14.86 -0.71
C GLY A 125 20.75 -14.96 0.60
N ASP A 126 20.07 -15.32 1.69
CA ASP A 126 20.44 -16.53 2.44
C ASP A 126 19.21 -17.16 3.12
N ASP A 127 19.21 -18.48 3.22
CA ASP A 127 18.06 -19.36 3.39
C ASP A 127 17.44 -19.37 4.81
N VAL A 128 16.17 -19.76 4.85
CA VAL A 128 15.35 -20.26 5.97
C VAL A 128 14.55 -19.26 6.86
N ASN A 129 13.23 -19.48 6.80
CA ASN A 129 12.11 -19.04 7.65
C ASN A 129 11.32 -17.79 7.23
N GLY A 130 10.34 -18.04 6.36
CA GLY A 130 9.28 -17.10 6.03
C GLY A 130 8.38 -16.77 7.21
N ILE A 131 8.19 -15.47 7.45
CA ILE A 131 7.02 -14.88 8.09
C ILE A 131 6.81 -13.50 7.44
N PRO A 132 5.73 -13.26 6.69
CA PRO A 132 5.36 -11.91 6.31
C PRO A 132 4.59 -11.28 7.47
N ASN A 133 5.14 -10.29 8.15
CA ASN A 133 4.30 -9.32 8.86
C ASN A 133 5.05 -8.03 9.19
N SER A 134 4.59 -6.94 8.59
CA SER A 134 4.54 -5.61 9.19
C SER A 134 3.08 -5.15 9.14
N PRO A 135 2.62 -4.20 9.95
CA PRO A 135 3.13 -3.74 11.25
C PRO A 135 1.98 -3.61 12.28
N SER A 136 2.13 -4.15 13.49
CA SER A 136 1.28 -3.79 14.63
C SER A 136 1.92 -2.66 15.43
N GLU A 137 1.32 -1.47 15.35
CA GLU A 137 1.29 -0.52 16.45
C GLU A 137 0.31 -1.04 17.50
N GLU A 138 0.80 -1.48 18.66
CA GLU A 138 0.07 -1.44 19.93
C GLU A 138 1.14 -1.55 21.03
N ALA A 139 1.52 -0.45 21.66
CA ALA A 139 0.85 0.06 22.85
C ALA A 139 0.59 -1.06 23.87
N LEU A 140 1.51 -1.26 24.82
CA LEU A 140 1.17 -1.78 26.14
C LEU A 140 2.13 -1.24 27.21
N ALA A 141 1.54 -0.54 28.18
CA ALA A 141 1.97 -0.56 29.57
C ALA A 141 0.70 -0.56 30.44
N ALA A 142 0.29 -1.76 30.86
CA ALA A 142 -0.53 -2.10 32.04
C ALA A 142 -1.01 -3.55 31.81
N ASP A 143 -0.34 -4.56 32.37
CA ASP A 143 -0.38 -5.03 33.76
C ASP A 143 -1.19 -6.35 33.83
N GLY A 144 -0.61 -7.34 34.50
CA GLY A 144 -1.40 -8.34 35.21
C GLY A 144 -1.74 -9.66 34.50
N SER A 145 -0.84 -10.63 34.66
CA SER A 145 -1.13 -11.97 35.22
C SER A 145 -1.46 -13.16 34.30
N SER A 146 -0.69 -14.22 34.56
CA SER A 146 -1.02 -15.65 34.55
C SER A 146 -0.71 -16.49 33.30
N ASP A 147 0.46 -17.14 33.36
CA ASP A 147 0.70 -18.59 33.23
C ASP A 147 -0.22 -19.46 32.35
N GLY A 148 0.42 -20.24 31.47
CA GLY A 148 -0.14 -21.53 31.03
C GLY A 148 0.27 -21.95 29.62
N ALA A 149 1.35 -22.71 29.50
CA ALA A 149 1.82 -23.33 28.27
C ALA A 149 0.82 -24.35 27.68
N ALA A 150 0.67 -24.39 26.35
CA ALA A 150 0.88 -25.56 25.49
C ALA A 150 0.26 -25.36 24.09
N LEU A 151 1.02 -25.80 23.09
CA LEU A 151 0.71 -25.94 21.66
C LEU A 151 -0.76 -26.29 21.33
N GLU A 152 -1.41 -25.46 20.50
CA GLU A 152 -2.29 -25.94 19.43
C GLU A 152 -2.30 -24.95 18.25
N ILE A 153 -2.34 -25.52 17.04
CA ILE A 153 -1.95 -24.91 15.77
C ILE A 153 -3.18 -24.27 15.08
N ASN A 154 -3.04 -23.00 14.66
CA ASN A 154 -3.67 -22.33 13.52
C ASN A 154 -5.13 -22.72 13.15
N THR A 155 -6.12 -22.01 13.69
CA THR A 155 -7.44 -21.77 13.04
C THR A 155 -8.08 -20.44 13.51
N ASP A 156 -7.77 -19.96 14.72
CA ASP A 156 -8.48 -18.82 15.32
C ASP A 156 -8.10 -17.42 14.77
N ASN A 157 -6.90 -17.28 14.18
CA ASN A 157 -6.46 -15.99 13.63
C ASN A 157 -7.15 -15.62 12.30
N THR A 158 -7.65 -16.60 11.54
CA THR A 158 -8.37 -16.31 10.30
C THR A 158 -9.79 -15.81 10.57
N GLU A 159 -10.46 -16.37 11.58
CA GLU A 159 -11.83 -16.00 11.95
C GLU A 159 -11.91 -14.60 12.55
N THR A 160 -10.93 -14.20 13.37
CA THR A 160 -10.90 -12.87 13.98
C THR A 160 -10.69 -11.75 12.94
N VAL A 161 -9.85 -11.98 11.93
CA VAL A 161 -9.60 -11.03 10.83
C VAL A 161 -10.79 -10.95 9.88
N THR A 162 -11.43 -12.07 9.52
CA THR A 162 -12.65 -12.07 8.70
C THR A 162 -13.82 -11.41 9.42
N ASN A 163 -13.97 -11.65 10.72
CA ASN A 163 -14.98 -10.99 11.56
C ASN A 163 -14.78 -9.47 11.64
N SER A 164 -13.53 -9.01 11.82
CA SER A 164 -13.19 -7.58 11.80
C SER A 164 -13.52 -6.92 10.45
N ARG A 165 -13.24 -7.63 9.35
CA ARG A 165 -13.58 -7.17 8.00
C ARG A 165 -15.09 -7.15 7.77
N LEU A 166 -15.82 -8.14 8.27
CA LEU A 166 -17.28 -8.23 8.17
C LEU A 166 -17.94 -7.07 8.92
N ALA A 167 -17.51 -6.83 10.15
CA ALA A 167 -17.98 -5.71 10.96
C ALA A 167 -17.70 -4.35 10.28
N SER A 168 -16.54 -4.20 9.65
CA SER A 168 -16.19 -2.99 8.91
C SER A 168 -17.09 -2.78 7.68
N LEU A 169 -17.38 -3.84 6.91
CA LEU A 169 -18.30 -3.78 5.77
C LEU A 169 -19.73 -3.46 6.20
N GLN A 170 -20.20 -4.06 7.30
CA GLN A 170 -21.53 -3.79 7.86
C GLN A 170 -21.65 -2.33 8.32
N LYS A 171 -20.62 -1.80 8.99
CA LYS A 171 -20.57 -0.39 9.40
C LYS A 171 -20.60 0.55 8.20
N GLU A 172 -19.92 0.22 7.11
CA GLU A 172 -19.95 1.02 5.88
C GLU A 172 -21.30 0.93 5.17
N LEU A 173 -21.94 -0.25 5.15
CA LEU A 173 -23.30 -0.44 4.65
C LEU A 173 -24.30 0.42 5.42
N ASP A 174 -24.21 0.49 6.75
CA ASP A 174 -25.11 1.28 7.59
C ASP A 174 -24.96 2.80 7.32
N LYS A 175 -23.74 3.28 7.08
CA LYS A 175 -23.52 4.67 6.67
C LYS A 175 -24.15 4.94 5.31
N GLU A 176 -23.93 4.05 4.35
CA GLU A 176 -24.44 4.23 2.99
C GLU A 176 -25.97 4.19 2.95
N MET A 177 -26.61 3.32 3.75
CA MET A 177 -28.06 3.34 3.93
C MET A 177 -28.57 4.69 4.46
N LYS A 178 -27.87 5.30 5.43
CA LYS A 178 -28.20 6.65 5.93
C LYS A 178 -28.05 7.73 4.87
N VAL A 179 -27.03 7.63 4.01
CA VAL A 179 -26.84 8.55 2.87
C VAL A 179 -28.00 8.42 1.89
N LYS A 180 -28.33 7.20 1.46
CA LYS A 180 -29.47 6.91 0.58
C LYS A 180 -30.79 7.44 1.17
N ASP A 181 -31.08 7.16 2.43
CA ASP A 181 -32.31 7.65 3.09
C ASP A 181 -32.34 9.18 3.23
N GLY A 182 -31.18 9.81 3.51
CA GLY A 182 -31.04 11.26 3.54
C GLY A 182 -31.34 11.90 2.18
N LEU A 183 -30.81 11.31 1.09
CA LEU A 183 -31.04 11.76 -0.27
C LEU A 183 -32.49 11.54 -0.73
N GLU A 184 -33.12 10.42 -0.37
CA GLU A 184 -34.54 10.18 -0.65
C GLU A 184 -35.44 11.18 0.07
N ARG A 185 -35.16 11.48 1.34
CA ARG A 185 -35.87 12.54 2.09
C ARG A 185 -35.65 13.91 1.47
N PHE A 186 -34.41 14.23 1.08
CA PHE A 186 -34.07 15.51 0.46
C PHE A 186 -34.82 15.70 -0.88
N LEU A 187 -34.86 14.65 -1.71
CA LEU A 187 -35.59 14.67 -2.98
C LEU A 187 -37.11 14.74 -2.78
N ALA A 188 -37.65 14.11 -1.73
CA ALA A 188 -39.07 14.15 -1.42
C ALA A 188 -39.58 15.55 -1.02
N ILE A 189 -38.73 16.39 -0.42
CA ILE A 189 -39.09 17.76 -0.02
C ILE A 189 -39.32 18.66 -1.24
N GLY A 190 -38.65 18.40 -2.37
CA GLY A 190 -38.91 19.04 -3.67
C GLY A 190 -38.60 20.55 -3.79
N GLN A 191 -38.37 21.27 -2.70
CA GLN A 191 -38.07 22.71 -2.66
C GLN A 191 -36.57 23.01 -2.87
N THR A 192 -36.00 22.55 -3.97
CA THR A 192 -34.58 22.75 -4.29
C THR A 192 -34.38 23.08 -5.77
N SER A 193 -33.27 23.74 -6.11
CA SER A 193 -32.99 24.08 -7.50
C SER A 193 -32.86 22.83 -8.37
N ARG A 194 -33.23 22.92 -9.66
CA ARG A 194 -33.14 21.79 -10.61
C ARG A 194 -31.75 21.13 -10.60
N LYS A 195 -30.69 21.95 -10.59
CA LYS A 195 -29.30 21.48 -10.53
C LYS A 195 -29.04 20.62 -9.27
N LEU A 196 -29.50 21.06 -8.11
CA LEU A 196 -29.34 20.30 -6.86
C LEU A 196 -30.15 19.01 -6.86
N GLN A 197 -31.33 19.01 -7.49
CA GLN A 197 -32.12 17.78 -7.64
C GLN A 197 -31.42 16.77 -8.53
N ASP A 198 -30.85 17.20 -9.65
CA ASP A 198 -30.15 16.31 -10.58
C ASP A 198 -28.87 15.75 -9.93
N GLU A 199 -28.12 16.58 -9.21
CA GLU A 199 -26.96 16.14 -8.42
C GLU A 199 -27.38 15.14 -7.33
N SER A 200 -28.46 15.41 -6.61
CA SER A 200 -28.97 14.50 -5.56
C SER A 200 -29.49 13.18 -6.11
N LYS A 201 -30.07 13.17 -7.33
CA LYS A 201 -30.47 11.94 -8.03
C LYS A 201 -29.26 11.12 -8.45
N SER A 202 -28.22 11.77 -8.98
CA SER A 202 -26.96 11.10 -9.32
C SER A 202 -26.34 10.46 -8.07
N MET A 203 -26.22 11.22 -6.98
CA MET A 203 -25.68 10.70 -5.72
C MET A 203 -26.55 9.57 -5.15
N LEU A 204 -27.87 9.64 -5.31
CA LEU A 204 -28.77 8.57 -4.86
C LEU A 204 -28.55 7.29 -5.68
N PHE A 205 -28.33 7.42 -6.98
CA PHE A 205 -27.98 6.30 -7.85
C PHE A 205 -26.66 5.66 -7.42
N ASP A 206 -25.61 6.47 -7.21
CA ASP A 206 -24.29 6.01 -6.74
C ASP A 206 -24.39 5.31 -5.37
N SER A 207 -25.16 5.89 -4.46
CA SER A 207 -25.38 5.32 -3.11
C SER A 207 -26.09 3.96 -3.18
N LYS A 208 -27.09 3.80 -4.06
CA LYS A 208 -27.76 2.51 -4.30
C LYS A 208 -26.82 1.46 -4.89
N ALA A 209 -25.97 1.85 -5.84
CA ALA A 209 -24.96 0.96 -6.41
C ALA A 209 -23.95 0.50 -5.34
N LYS A 210 -23.48 1.43 -4.49
CA LYS A 210 -22.56 1.11 -3.39
C LYS A 210 -23.20 0.19 -2.33
N ILE A 211 -24.48 0.40 -1.99
CA ILE A 211 -25.24 -0.51 -1.10
C ILE A 211 -25.28 -1.93 -1.67
N ALA A 212 -25.58 -2.08 -2.97
CA ALA A 212 -25.64 -3.39 -3.62
C ALA A 212 -24.27 -4.10 -3.58
N LEU A 213 -23.20 -3.36 -3.87
CA LEU A 213 -21.84 -3.89 -3.82
C LEU A 213 -21.44 -4.31 -2.40
N LEU A 214 -21.74 -3.50 -1.39
CA LEU A 214 -21.45 -3.82 0.02
C LEU A 214 -22.23 -5.05 0.49
N ARG A 215 -23.54 -5.14 0.18
CA ARG A 215 -24.35 -6.33 0.49
C ARG A 215 -23.78 -7.59 -0.14
N MET A 216 -23.40 -7.50 -1.41
CA MET A 216 -22.77 -8.61 -2.11
C MET A 216 -21.44 -9.03 -1.49
N GLN A 217 -20.59 -8.08 -1.09
CA GLN A 217 -19.31 -8.40 -0.42
C GLN A 217 -19.53 -9.08 0.93
N ILE A 218 -20.51 -8.61 1.71
CA ILE A 218 -20.90 -9.23 2.98
C ILE A 218 -21.40 -10.66 2.73
N GLU A 219 -22.33 -10.85 1.79
CA GLU A 219 -22.88 -12.17 1.46
C GLU A 219 -21.80 -13.14 0.93
N LYS A 220 -20.88 -12.65 0.08
CA LYS A 220 -19.74 -13.43 -0.40
C LYS A 220 -18.85 -13.90 0.75
N MET A 221 -18.60 -13.03 1.73
CA MET A 221 -17.74 -13.36 2.86
C MET A 221 -18.43 -14.32 3.84
N GLN A 222 -19.73 -14.14 4.09
CA GLN A 222 -20.56 -15.06 4.88
C GLN A 222 -20.70 -16.43 4.22
N ARG A 223 -20.74 -16.51 2.88
CA ARG A 223 -20.71 -17.79 2.15
C ARG A 223 -19.34 -18.45 2.17
N GLN A 224 -18.26 -17.67 2.13
CA GLN A 224 -16.90 -18.20 2.23
C GLN A 224 -16.64 -18.85 3.61
N GLU A 225 -17.29 -18.36 4.66
CA GLU A 225 -17.29 -18.95 6.01
C GLU A 225 -18.10 -20.26 6.09
N GLN A 226 -19.09 -20.46 5.22
CA GLN A 226 -19.91 -21.70 5.16
C GLN A 226 -19.34 -22.78 4.21
N VAL A 227 -18.37 -22.47 3.36
CA VAL A 227 -17.80 -23.40 2.35
C VAL A 227 -16.42 -23.91 2.80
N GLY A 228 -16.36 -24.33 4.06
CA GLY A 228 -15.33 -25.24 4.58
C GLY A 228 -15.67 -26.73 4.36
N ALA A 229 -16.74 -27.03 3.62
CA ALA A 229 -17.14 -28.40 3.31
C ALA A 229 -17.74 -28.49 1.89
N GLY A 230 -17.06 -29.19 0.98
CA GLY A 230 -17.67 -29.73 -0.24
C GLY A 230 -17.19 -29.09 -1.55
N LEU A 231 -16.49 -29.91 -2.32
CA LEU A 231 -15.98 -29.66 -3.68
C LEU A 231 -17.10 -29.27 -4.67
N SER A 232 -17.37 -27.98 -4.85
CA SER A 232 -18.25 -27.44 -5.91
C SER A 232 -17.82 -26.04 -6.40
N GLY A 233 -16.53 -25.71 -6.28
CA GLY A 233 -16.04 -24.33 -6.43
C GLY A 233 -15.84 -23.81 -7.86
N VAL A 234 -15.62 -24.68 -8.86
CA VAL A 234 -15.10 -24.23 -10.16
C VAL A 234 -16.19 -23.93 -11.20
N TYR A 235 -17.30 -24.67 -11.20
CA TYR A 235 -18.41 -24.41 -12.13
C TYR A 235 -19.29 -23.25 -11.65
N HIS A 236 -19.44 -23.09 -10.33
CA HIS A 236 -20.25 -22.04 -9.75
C HIS A 236 -19.62 -20.65 -9.94
N THR A 237 -18.30 -20.52 -9.88
CA THR A 237 -17.60 -19.25 -10.14
C THR A 237 -17.70 -18.81 -11.60
N LYS A 238 -17.60 -19.75 -12.56
CA LYS A 238 -17.73 -19.42 -13.99
C LYS A 238 -19.14 -18.96 -14.36
N ILE A 239 -20.17 -19.69 -13.91
CA ILE A 239 -21.57 -19.29 -14.12
C ILE A 239 -21.85 -17.96 -13.41
N PHE A 240 -21.33 -17.77 -12.20
CA PHE A 240 -21.51 -16.52 -11.45
C PHE A 240 -20.82 -15.33 -12.14
N LEU A 241 -19.60 -15.47 -12.65
CA LEU A 241 -18.93 -14.41 -13.43
C LEU A 241 -19.70 -14.07 -14.71
N GLN A 242 -20.30 -15.06 -15.36
CA GLN A 242 -21.09 -14.85 -16.57
C GLN A 242 -22.39 -14.10 -16.28
N VAL A 243 -23.08 -14.47 -15.19
CA VAL A 243 -24.24 -13.70 -14.68
C VAL A 243 -23.81 -12.30 -14.24
N PHE A 244 -22.62 -12.16 -13.65
CA PHE A 244 -22.06 -10.86 -13.25
C PHE A 244 -21.80 -9.95 -14.45
N ASN A 245 -21.25 -10.50 -15.53
CA ASN A 245 -20.98 -9.76 -16.76
C ASN A 245 -22.29 -9.34 -17.46
N LEU A 246 -23.29 -10.22 -17.48
CA LEU A 246 -24.64 -9.93 -17.99
C LEU A 246 -25.36 -8.85 -17.15
N LEU A 247 -25.24 -8.91 -15.82
CA LEU A 247 -25.84 -7.92 -14.93
C LEU A 247 -25.12 -6.57 -15.01
N PHE A 248 -23.80 -6.59 -15.21
CA PHE A 248 -23.00 -5.39 -15.43
C PHE A 248 -23.40 -4.69 -16.73
N LEU A 249 -23.62 -5.44 -17.82
CA LEU A 249 -24.17 -4.87 -19.06
C LEU A 249 -25.58 -4.29 -18.84
N TYR A 250 -26.44 -4.97 -18.07
CA TYR A 250 -27.83 -4.53 -17.85
C TYR A 250 -27.96 -3.29 -16.94
N ILE A 251 -26.98 -3.01 -16.08
CA ILE A 251 -27.01 -1.86 -15.17
C ILE A 251 -26.37 -0.61 -15.78
N PHE A 252 -25.49 -0.78 -16.77
CA PHE A 252 -24.66 0.31 -17.34
C PHE A 252 -24.97 0.65 -18.80
N GLU A 253 -26.05 0.08 -19.37
CA GLU A 253 -26.64 0.47 -20.66
C GLU A 253 -28.07 1.02 -20.44
#